data_AF-A0A7V2S7Q0-F1
#
_entry.id   AF-A0A7V2S7Q0-F1
#
_cell.length_a   1.000
_cell.length_b   1.000
_cell.length_c   1.000
_cell.angle_alpha   90.00
_cell.angle_beta   90.00
_cell.angle_gamma   90.00
#
_symmetry.space_group_name_H-M   'P 1'
#
loop_
_entity.id
_entity.type
_entity.pdbx_description
1 polymer ?
#
loop_
_entity_poly.entity_id
_entity_poly.type
_entity_poly.pdbx_seq_one_letter_code
_entity_poly.pdbx_strand_id
1 'polypeptide(L)'
;SRNEGFASYIADNVRVGNIYINRDMIGAVVGVQPFGGQGLSGTGPKAGGPFYLHRFCTEKTISNNTAAIGGNTTLLALADD
;
A
#
# COMPACT_ATOMS: atom_id res chain seq x y z
N SER A 1 -0.67 1.19 -26.99
CA SER A 1 -0.13 0.48 -28.17
C SER A 1 -1.00 -0.72 -28.45
N ARG A 2 -1.16 -1.11 -29.72
CA ARG A 2 -1.75 -2.42 -30.09
C ARG A 2 -0.71 -3.54 -30.16
N ASN A 3 0.57 -3.18 -30.11
CA ASN A 3 1.66 -4.10 -29.83
C ASN A 3 1.84 -4.16 -28.31
N GLU A 4 1.33 -5.23 -27.69
CA GLU A 4 1.36 -5.43 -26.24
C GLU A 4 2.80 -5.60 -25.72
N GLY A 5 3.65 -6.31 -26.45
CA GLY A 5 5.05 -6.51 -26.06
C GLY A 5 5.80 -5.19 -25.90
N PHE A 6 5.55 -4.24 -26.80
CA PHE A 6 6.12 -2.89 -26.67
C PHE A 6 5.52 -2.09 -25.51
N ALA A 7 4.21 -2.22 -25.26
CA ALA A 7 3.53 -1.51 -24.18
C ALA A 7 4.06 -1.96 -22.80
N SER A 8 4.14 -3.28 -22.60
CA SER A 8 4.70 -3.89 -21.39
C SER A 8 6.17 -3.53 -21.23
N TYR A 9 6.96 -3.64 -22.30
CA TYR A 9 8.37 -3.25 -22.26
C TYR A 9 8.56 -1.81 -21.76
N ILE A 10 7.78 -0.85 -22.26
CA ILE A 10 7.84 0.51 -21.72
C ILE A 10 7.41 0.51 -20.26
N ALA A 11 6.23 -0.04 -19.96
CA ALA A 11 5.61 0.03 -18.63
C ALA A 11 6.53 -0.50 -17.52
N ASP A 12 7.29 -1.57 -17.80
CA ASP A 12 8.20 -2.20 -16.86
C ASP A 12 9.50 -1.39 -16.64
N ASN A 13 9.89 -0.56 -17.62
CA ASN A 13 11.17 0.16 -17.59
C ASN A 13 11.02 1.64 -17.19
N VAL A 14 9.83 2.23 -17.33
CA VAL A 14 9.61 3.64 -17.01
C VAL A 14 9.41 3.86 -15.50
N ARG A 15 10.13 4.83 -14.94
CA ARG A 15 10.01 5.22 -13.53
C ARG A 15 8.91 6.27 -13.32
N VAL A 16 7.65 5.90 -13.47
CA VAL A 16 6.49 6.78 -13.22
C VAL A 16 5.57 6.22 -12.15
N GLY A 17 4.74 7.09 -11.56
CA GLY A 17 3.78 6.67 -10.54
C GLY A 17 2.55 5.96 -11.09
N ASN A 18 2.01 6.40 -12.22
CA ASN A 18 0.80 5.85 -12.81
C ASN A 18 1.02 5.67 -14.31
N ILE A 19 0.60 4.52 -14.83
CA ILE A 19 0.71 4.17 -16.24
C ILE A 19 -0.71 3.90 -16.75
N TYR A 20 -1.05 4.53 -17.86
CA TYR A 20 -2.34 4.40 -18.52
C TYR A 20 -2.09 4.00 -19.97
N ILE A 21 -2.65 2.86 -20.40
CA ILE A 21 -2.43 2.31 -21.74
C ILE A 21 -3.75 2.40 -22.52
N ASN A 22 -3.69 2.95 -23.73
CA ASN A 22 -4.85 3.08 -24.65
C ASN A 22 -6.03 3.89 -24.05
N ARG A 23 -5.73 4.88 -23.21
CA ARG A 23 -6.70 5.80 -22.61
C ARG A 23 -6.01 7.10 -22.17
N ASP A 24 -6.78 8.09 -21.75
CA ASP A 24 -6.26 9.34 -21.20
C ASP A 24 -5.51 9.14 -19.87
N MET A 25 -4.60 10.07 -19.56
CA MET A 25 -3.70 10.04 -18.40
C MET A 25 -4.26 10.75 -17.16
N ILE A 26 -5.53 11.16 -17.19
CA ILE A 26 -6.21 11.91 -16.14
C ILE A 26 -7.36 11.09 -15.52
N GLY A 27 -7.95 11.61 -14.44
CA GLY A 27 -9.14 11.02 -13.83
C GLY A 27 -8.87 9.76 -13.02
N ALA A 28 -7.81 9.76 -12.21
CA ALA A 28 -7.57 8.69 -11.25
C ALA A 28 -8.69 8.63 -10.21
N VAL A 29 -9.27 7.44 -10.00
CA VAL A 29 -10.38 7.21 -9.08
C VAL A 29 -9.84 6.71 -7.74
N VAL A 30 -10.31 7.32 -6.65
CA VAL A 30 -9.97 6.94 -5.27
C VAL A 30 -10.30 5.48 -5.02
N GLY A 31 -9.37 4.72 -4.43
CA GLY A 31 -9.52 3.29 -4.14
C GLY A 31 -9.29 2.37 -5.34
N VAL A 32 -9.22 2.88 -6.57
CA VAL A 32 -8.99 2.07 -7.78
C VAL A 32 -7.62 2.34 -8.39
N GLN A 33 -7.27 3.62 -8.61
CA GLN A 33 -5.94 4.02 -9.09
C GLN A 33 -5.28 4.95 -8.08
N PRO A 34 -4.62 4.42 -7.03
CA PRO A 34 -3.83 5.24 -6.13
C PRO A 34 -2.86 6.15 -6.91
N PHE A 35 -2.99 7.47 -6.69
CA PHE A 35 -2.35 8.47 -7.54
C PHE A 35 -1.20 9.16 -6.83
N GLY A 36 -0.13 9.46 -7.58
CA GLY A 36 1.06 10.11 -7.07
C GLY A 36 2.33 9.55 -7.72
N GLY A 37 3.31 10.42 -7.92
CA GLY A 37 4.58 10.13 -8.58
C GLY A 37 5.74 9.82 -7.63
N GLN A 38 6.94 9.82 -8.19
CA GLN A 38 8.22 9.64 -7.48
C GLN A 38 9.25 10.67 -7.99
N GLY A 39 10.39 10.78 -7.30
CA GLY A 39 11.45 11.73 -7.67
C GLY A 39 10.97 13.18 -7.50
N LEU A 40 11.18 14.02 -8.51
CA LEU A 40 10.72 15.41 -8.48
C LEU A 40 9.19 15.55 -8.56
N SER A 41 8.46 14.49 -8.89
CA SER A 41 6.99 14.48 -8.96
C SER A 41 6.31 14.12 -7.63
N GLY A 42 7.08 13.82 -6.57
CA GLY A 42 6.54 13.54 -5.24
C GLY A 42 7.31 12.47 -4.47
N THR A 43 6.91 12.29 -3.22
CA THR A 43 7.60 11.42 -2.23
C THR A 43 6.83 10.15 -1.88
N GLY A 44 5.54 10.09 -2.22
CA GLY A 44 4.63 9.04 -1.76
C GLY A 44 4.34 9.09 -0.24
N PRO A 45 3.51 8.18 0.28
CA PRO A 45 2.70 7.17 -0.42
C PRO A 45 1.58 7.78 -1.28
N LYS A 46 0.99 6.97 -2.16
CA LYS A 46 -0.01 7.41 -3.15
C LYS A 46 -1.34 7.78 -2.48
N ALA A 47 -1.87 8.95 -2.83
CA ALA A 47 -3.18 9.41 -2.38
C ALA A 47 -4.29 8.50 -2.91
N GLY A 48 -5.33 8.29 -2.10
CA GLY A 48 -6.44 7.40 -2.43
C GLY A 48 -6.08 5.91 -2.47
N GLY A 49 -4.87 5.54 -2.01
CA GLY A 49 -4.45 4.15 -1.84
C GLY A 49 -4.39 3.71 -0.37
N PRO A 50 -4.22 2.41 -0.12
CA PRO A 50 -4.30 1.82 1.22
C PRO A 50 -3.22 2.35 2.17
N PHE A 51 -2.09 2.80 1.65
CA PHE A 51 -0.96 3.26 2.47
C PHE A 51 -0.97 4.76 2.79
N TYR A 52 -1.92 5.52 2.25
CA TYR A 52 -1.88 6.98 2.38
C TYR A 52 -2.04 7.43 3.83
N LEU A 53 -3.00 6.85 4.55
CA LEU A 53 -3.33 7.25 5.92
C LEU A 53 -2.21 6.93 6.91
N HIS A 54 -1.51 5.80 6.74
CA HIS A 54 -0.39 5.43 7.59
C HIS A 54 0.73 6.48 7.62
N ARG A 55 0.87 7.30 6.56
CA ARG A 55 1.86 8.38 6.54
C ARG A 55 1.61 9.47 7.59
N PHE A 56 0.37 9.59 8.07
CA PHE A 56 -0.06 10.61 9.03
C PHE A 56 -0.19 10.04 10.45
N CYS A 57 0.18 8.78 10.67
CA CYS A 57 0.10 8.11 11.96
C CYS A 57 1.48 7.65 12.41
N THR A 58 1.62 7.50 13.73
CA THR A 58 2.80 6.86 14.35
C THR A 58 2.38 5.53 14.94
N GLU A 59 3.14 4.48 14.68
CA GLU A 59 2.92 3.17 15.30
C GLU A 59 3.10 3.25 16.82
N LYS A 60 2.27 2.51 17.56
CA LYS A 60 2.37 2.40 19.02
C LYS A 60 2.02 0.98 19.44
N THR A 61 2.96 0.35 20.14
CA THR A 61 2.78 -0.98 20.71
C THR A 61 2.68 -0.89 22.23
N ILE A 62 1.70 -1.58 22.81
CA ILE A 62 1.51 -1.71 24.26
C ILE A 62 1.66 -3.18 24.61
N SER A 63 2.61 -3.49 25.48
CA SER A 63 2.81 -4.85 26.01
C SER A 63 2.43 -4.87 27.48
N ASN A 64 1.49 -5.73 27.84
CA ASN A 64 1.02 -5.89 29.21
C ASN A 64 1.20 -7.35 29.66
N ASN A 65 1.86 -7.53 30.80
CA ASN A 65 2.01 -8.85 31.39
C ASN A 65 0.75 -9.20 32.20
N THR A 66 -0.10 -10.06 31.63
CA THR A 66 -1.36 -10.49 32.27
C THR A 66 -1.21 -11.72 33.18
N ALA A 67 0.00 -12.27 33.35
CA ALA A 67 0.21 -13.50 34.11
C ALA A 67 -0.24 -13.38 35.58
N ALA A 68 -0.06 -12.22 36.21
CA ALA A 68 -0.38 -11.99 37.62
C ALA A 68 -1.90 -11.97 37.92
N ILE A 69 -2.75 -11.82 36.90
CA ILE A 69 -4.23 -11.73 37.05
C ILE A 69 -4.90 -13.05 36.62
N GLY A 70 -4.12 -14.13 36.47
CA GLY A 70 -4.60 -15.45 36.03
C GLY A 70 -4.40 -15.72 34.53
N GLY A 71 -3.84 -14.78 33.77
CA GLY A 71 -3.59 -14.94 32.34
C GLY A 71 -4.86 -15.01 31.48
N ASN A 72 -4.70 -15.06 30.15
CA ASN A 72 -5.81 -15.35 29.24
C ASN A 72 -5.73 -16.83 28.82
N THR A 73 -6.57 -17.68 29.40
CA THR A 73 -6.53 -19.15 29.19
C THR A 73 -6.78 -19.55 27.74
N THR A 74 -7.57 -18.78 26.98
CA THR A 74 -7.76 -18.99 25.54
C THR A 74 -6.54 -18.61 24.71
N LEU A 75 -5.73 -17.62 25.14
CA LEU A 75 -4.46 -17.30 24.49
C LEU A 75 -3.41 -18.39 24.74
N LEU A 76 -3.42 -18.99 25.93
CA LEU A 76 -2.53 -20.12 26.26
C LEU A 76 -2.88 -21.36 25.42
N ALA A 77 -4.18 -21.67 25.27
CA ALA A 77 -4.66 -22.83 24.52
C ALA A 77 -4.46 -22.72 22.99
N LEU A 78 -4.25 -21.50 22.45
CA LEU A 78 -3.92 -21.29 21.03
C LEU A 78 -2.47 -21.67 20.68
N ALA A 79 -1.61 -21.90 21.67
CA ALA A 79 -0.21 -22.26 21.46
C ALA A 79 0.02 -23.78 21.35
N ASP A 80 -1.01 -24.60 21.56
CA ASP A 80 -0.93 -26.06 21.66
C ASP A 80 -1.40 -26.82 20.38
N ASP A 81 -1.56 -26.14 19.24
CA ASP A 81 -1.84 -26.73 17.91
C ASP A 81 -0.67 -26.55 16.91
#